data_AF-Q2MGC7-F1
#
_entry.id   AF-Q2MGC7-F1
#
_cell.length_a   1.000
_cell.length_b   1.000
_cell.length_c   1.000
_cell.angle_alpha   90.00
_cell.angle_beta   90.00
_cell.angle_gamma   90.00
#
_symmetry.space_group_name_H-M   'P 1'
#
loop_
_entity.id
_entity.type
_entity.pdbx_description
1 polymer ?
#
loop_
_entity_poly.entity_id
_entity_poly.type
_entity_poly.pdbx_seq_one_letter_code
_entity_poly.pdbx_strand_id
1 'polypeptide(L)'
;MRPGLRVLLRIRVAEGQEERFEELWRAHAETVRSFTDNHGQQLLRTRGERGSYTVLTDWTDEPSFRAFERSPEQQAYLRELWAIRSGGEMQLLDLVHTLSPATPAEA
;
A
#
# COMPACT_ATOMS: atom_id res chain seq x y z
N MET A 1 1.19 -8.14 17.21
CA MET A 1 2.63 -7.83 16.99
C MET A 1 2.74 -6.36 16.55
N ARG A 2 3.93 -5.76 16.50
CA ARG A 2 4.12 -4.41 15.96
C ARG A 2 4.60 -4.51 14.50
N PRO A 3 4.32 -3.53 13.63
CA PRO A 3 4.84 -3.55 12.27
C PRO A 3 6.37 -3.43 12.28
N GLY A 4 7.05 -4.37 11.62
CA GLY A 4 8.49 -4.37 11.42
C GLY A 4 8.90 -4.02 9.98
N LEU A 5 7.96 -4.14 9.03
CA LEU A 5 8.20 -3.95 7.60
C LEU A 5 7.25 -2.90 7.02
N ARG A 6 7.79 -2.04 6.16
CA ARG A 6 7.02 -1.15 5.28
C ARG A 6 7.19 -1.56 3.83
N VAL A 7 6.09 -1.65 3.13
CA VAL A 7 6.05 -1.87 1.69
C VAL A 7 5.66 -0.55 1.04
N LEU A 8 6.54 -0.03 0.19
CA LEU A 8 6.29 1.14 -0.65
C LEU A 8 6.11 0.66 -2.09
N LEU A 9 4.93 0.90 -2.65
CA LEU A 9 4.61 0.63 -4.04
C LEU A 9 4.38 1.94 -4.77
N ARG A 10 5.18 2.23 -5.79
CA ARG A 10 4.87 3.28 -6.77
C ARG A 10 4.08 2.65 -7.90
N ILE A 11 2.94 3.24 -8.23
CA ILE A 11 2.07 2.78 -9.30
C ILE A 11 1.84 3.93 -10.27
N ARG A 12 2.09 3.68 -11.56
CA ARG A 12 1.64 4.56 -12.63
C ARG A 12 0.41 3.95 -13.27
N VAL A 13 -0.66 4.73 -13.34
CA VAL A 13 -1.96 4.37 -13.91
C VAL A 13 -2.04 4.99 -15.31
N ALA A 14 -2.71 4.30 -16.24
CA ALA A 14 -2.98 4.85 -17.57
C ALA A 14 -3.91 6.07 -17.48
N GLU A 15 -3.76 7.00 -18.41
CA GLU A 15 -4.59 8.22 -18.44
C GLU A 15 -6.08 7.88 -18.52
N GLY A 16 -6.90 8.53 -17.68
CA GLY A 16 -8.35 8.32 -17.61
C GLY A 16 -8.78 7.12 -16.75
N GLN A 17 -7.83 6.37 -16.18
CA GLN A 17 -8.11 5.19 -15.35
C GLN A 17 -7.95 5.46 -13.84
N GLU A 18 -7.70 6.70 -13.44
CA GLU A 18 -7.39 7.10 -12.06
C GLU A 18 -8.51 6.77 -11.07
N GLU A 19 -9.75 7.16 -11.39
CA GLU A 19 -10.90 6.91 -10.52
C GLU A 19 -11.15 5.41 -10.36
N ARG A 20 -11.14 4.67 -11.47
CA ARG A 20 -11.26 3.22 -11.47
C ARG A 20 -10.16 2.54 -10.64
N PHE A 21 -8.93 3.03 -10.73
CA PHE A 21 -7.83 2.51 -9.93
C PHE A 21 -8.06 2.75 -8.43
N GLU A 22 -8.54 3.94 -8.04
CA GLU A 22 -8.81 4.26 -6.63
C GLU A 22 -9.93 3.41 -6.04
N GLU A 23 -10.99 3.16 -6.81
CA GLU A 23 -12.07 2.25 -6.42
C GLU A 23 -11.58 0.81 -6.29
N LEU A 24 -10.85 0.31 -7.29
CA LEU A 24 -10.26 -1.02 -7.29
C LEU A 24 -9.32 -1.21 -6.08
N TRP A 25 -8.45 -0.24 -5.83
CA TRP A 25 -7.54 -0.26 -4.68
C TRP A 25 -8.32 -0.27 -3.37
N ARG A 26 -9.33 0.60 -3.22
CA ARG A 26 -10.14 0.68 -1.99
C ARG A 26 -10.86 -0.64 -1.71
N ALA A 27 -11.50 -1.23 -2.72
CA ALA A 27 -12.19 -2.50 -2.58
C ALA A 27 -11.22 -3.62 -2.13
N HIS A 28 -10.02 -3.67 -2.72
CA HIS A 28 -9.00 -4.63 -2.32
C HIS A 28 -8.46 -4.37 -0.90
N ALA A 29 -8.22 -3.10 -0.53
CA ALA A 29 -7.73 -2.72 0.78
C ALA A 29 -8.68 -3.15 1.92
N GLU A 30 -9.99 -3.18 1.65
CA GLU A 30 -10.97 -3.73 2.60
C GLU A 30 -10.74 -5.24 2.87
N THR A 31 -10.27 -6.00 1.89
CA THR A 31 -9.84 -7.40 2.08
C THR A 31 -8.50 -7.46 2.80
N VAL A 32 -7.50 -6.68 2.39
CA VAL A 32 -6.15 -6.73 2.97
C VAL A 32 -6.15 -6.34 4.45
N ARG A 33 -7.00 -5.41 4.89
CA ARG A 33 -7.09 -5.04 6.32
C ARG A 33 -7.58 -6.17 7.23
N SER A 34 -8.14 -7.24 6.68
CA SER A 34 -8.60 -8.41 7.46
C SER A 34 -7.45 -9.34 7.87
N PHE A 35 -6.26 -9.19 7.26
CA PHE A 35 -5.08 -9.98 7.60
C PHE A 35 -4.50 -9.46 8.92
N THR A 36 -4.32 -10.35 9.90
CA THR A 36 -3.82 -9.98 11.24
C THR A 36 -2.40 -9.41 11.25
N ASP A 37 -1.63 -9.69 10.20
CA ASP A 37 -0.27 -9.17 10.02
C ASP A 37 -0.20 -7.86 9.23
N ASN A 38 -1.34 -7.37 8.74
CA ASN A 38 -1.45 -6.06 8.12
C ASN A 38 -1.78 -5.00 9.19
N HIS A 39 -0.94 -3.97 9.31
CA HIS A 39 -1.10 -2.91 10.31
C HIS A 39 -1.68 -1.62 9.70
N GLY A 40 -2.20 -1.69 8.49
CA GLY A 40 -2.82 -0.58 7.77
C GLY A 40 -2.14 -0.27 6.45
N GLN A 41 -2.90 0.46 5.62
CA GLN A 41 -2.47 0.85 4.28
C GLN A 41 -2.91 2.28 3.99
N GLN A 42 -2.14 2.95 3.13
CA GLN A 42 -2.43 4.29 2.66
C GLN A 42 -2.25 4.34 1.16
N LEU A 43 -3.19 4.97 0.47
CA LEU A 43 -3.06 5.36 -0.93
C LEU A 43 -2.82 6.86 -1.01
N LEU A 44 -1.73 7.25 -1.66
CA LEU A 44 -1.33 8.65 -1.82
C LEU A 44 -1.24 8.98 -3.31
N ARG A 45 -1.81 10.12 -3.70
CA ARG A 45 -1.56 10.74 -5.01
C ARG A 45 -0.25 11.51 -4.96
N THR A 46 0.61 11.34 -5.96
CA THR A 46 1.81 12.16 -6.09
C THR A 46 1.42 13.56 -6.55
N ARG A 47 1.78 14.58 -5.75
CA ARG A 47 1.43 15.96 -6.06
C ARG A 47 2.10 16.40 -7.36
N GLY A 48 1.30 16.90 -8.31
CA GLY A 48 1.78 17.41 -9.60
C GLY A 48 1.98 16.34 -10.69
N GLU A 49 1.78 15.06 -10.38
CA GLU A 49 1.92 13.96 -11.35
C GLU A 49 0.59 13.20 -11.48
N ARG A 50 -0.17 13.45 -12.55
CA ARG A 50 -1.41 12.71 -12.82
C ARG A 50 -1.11 11.23 -13.06
N GLY A 51 -1.98 10.35 -12.57
CA GLY A 51 -1.82 8.90 -12.67
C GLY A 51 -0.67 8.31 -11.83
N SER A 52 0.03 9.11 -11.01
CA SER A 52 1.16 8.65 -10.20
C SER A 52 0.74 8.48 -8.74
N TYR A 53 0.79 7.26 -8.23
CA TYR A 53 0.35 6.90 -6.90
C TYR A 53 1.46 6.24 -6.10
N THR A 54 1.42 6.42 -4.78
CA THR A 54 2.21 5.66 -3.81
C THR A 54 1.27 4.92 -2.88
N VAL A 55 1.47 3.62 -2.72
CA VAL A 55 0.84 2.82 -1.66
C VAL A 55 1.89 2.57 -0.60
N LEU A 56 1.55 2.87 0.65
CA LEU A 56 2.32 2.47 1.82
C LEU A 56 1.52 1.41 2.56
N THR A 57 2.16 0.32 2.96
CA THR A 57 1.53 -0.72 3.78
C THR A 57 2.49 -1.18 4.86
N ASP A 58 1.99 -1.23 6.09
CA ASP A 58 2.73 -1.72 7.25
C ASP A 58 2.40 -3.22 7.47
N TRP A 59 3.44 -4.04 7.63
CA TRP A 59 3.33 -5.47 7.89
C TRP A 59 4.15 -5.88 9.13
N THR A 60 3.74 -6.98 9.77
CA THR A 60 4.50 -7.59 10.86
C THR A 60 5.95 -7.88 10.43
N ASP A 61 6.13 -8.58 9.31
CA ASP A 61 7.42 -8.98 8.77
C ASP A 61 7.36 -9.32 7.26
N GLU A 62 8.52 -9.58 6.65
CA GLU A 62 8.60 -9.98 5.23
C GLU A 62 7.91 -11.32 4.95
N PRO A 63 8.09 -12.40 5.73
CA PRO A 63 7.38 -13.66 5.49
C PRO A 63 5.85 -13.52 5.39
N SER A 64 5.21 -12.79 6.30
CA SER A 64 3.76 -12.54 6.25
C SER A 64 3.37 -11.73 5.02
N PHE A 65 4.16 -10.72 4.64
CA PHE A 65 3.93 -9.98 3.39
C PHE A 65 4.05 -10.90 2.16
N ARG A 66 5.10 -11.74 2.07
CA ARG A 66 5.29 -12.68 0.95
C ARG A 66 4.18 -13.73 0.88
N ALA A 67 3.63 -14.15 2.03
CA ALA A 67 2.47 -15.03 2.07
C ALA A 67 1.23 -14.35 1.46
N PHE A 68 0.98 -13.08 1.84
CA PHE A 68 -0.05 -12.26 1.23
C PHE A 68 0.16 -12.06 -0.28
N GLU A 69 1.40 -11.81 -0.74
CA GLU A 69 1.68 -11.65 -2.18
C GLU A 69 1.22 -12.84 -3.03
N ARG A 70 1.24 -14.04 -2.44
CA ARG A 70 0.87 -15.30 -3.10
C ARG A 70 -0.61 -15.65 -2.90
N SER A 71 -1.36 -14.87 -2.14
CA SER A 71 -2.76 -15.17 -1.81
C SER A 71 -3.65 -15.05 -3.05
N PRO A 72 -4.74 -15.84 -3.15
CA PRO A 72 -5.67 -15.75 -4.27
C PRO A 72 -6.27 -14.34 -4.46
N GLU A 73 -6.54 -13.64 -3.35
CA GLU A 73 -7.10 -12.29 -3.31
C GLU A 73 -6.12 -11.29 -3.94
N GLN A 74 -4.84 -11.35 -3.56
CA GLN A 74 -3.81 -10.49 -4.16
C GLN A 74 -3.62 -10.81 -5.65
N GLN A 75 -3.63 -12.08 -6.03
CA GLN A 75 -3.50 -12.48 -7.43
C GLN A 75 -4.70 -12.01 -8.28
N ALA A 76 -5.91 -11.98 -7.70
CA ALA A 76 -7.09 -11.43 -8.36
C ALA A 76 -6.97 -9.92 -8.58
N TYR A 77 -6.59 -9.18 -7.53
CA TYR A 77 -6.33 -7.74 -7.62
C TYR A 77 -5.26 -7.40 -8.66
N LEU A 78 -4.14 -8.14 -8.69
CA LEU A 78 -3.07 -7.90 -9.65
C LEU A 78 -3.52 -8.08 -11.10
N ARG A 79 -4.41 -9.05 -11.40
CA ARG A 79 -4.95 -9.24 -12.75
C ARG A 79 -5.71 -8.02 -13.24
N GLU A 80 -6.53 -7.42 -12.37
CA GLU A 80 -7.28 -6.20 -12.71
C GLU A 80 -6.37 -4.99 -12.79
N LEU A 81 -5.43 -4.86 -11.86
CA LEU A 81 -4.46 -3.78 -11.83
C LEU A 81 -3.57 -3.77 -13.09
N TRP A 82 -3.17 -4.95 -13.58
CA TRP A 82 -2.34 -5.07 -14.78
C TRP A 82 -3.00 -4.51 -16.04
N ALA A 83 -4.33 -4.51 -16.12
CA ALA A 83 -5.06 -3.93 -17.25
C ALA A 83 -5.05 -2.40 -17.26
N ILE A 84 -4.82 -1.75 -16.12
CA ILE A 84 -4.97 -0.30 -15.95
C ILE A 84 -3.68 0.42 -15.55
N ARG A 85 -2.64 -0.33 -15.14
CA ARG A 85 -1.33 0.25 -14.80
C ARG A 85 -0.45 0.38 -16.05
N SER A 86 0.33 1.45 -16.09
CA SER A 86 1.39 1.69 -17.09
C SER A 86 2.79 1.43 -16.54
N GLY A 87 2.95 1.28 -15.23
CA GLY A 87 4.22 0.92 -14.61
C GLY A 87 4.12 0.83 -13.10
N GLY A 88 5.20 0.40 -12.48
CA GLY A 88 5.32 0.44 -11.03
C GLY A 88 6.65 -0.09 -10.51
N GLU A 89 6.89 0.17 -9.24
CA GLU A 89 8.08 -0.22 -8.51
C GLU A 89 7.66 -0.61 -7.09
N MET A 90 8.36 -1.58 -6.50
CA MET A 90 8.13 -2.02 -5.13
C MET A 90 9.44 -1.97 -4.34
N GLN A 91 9.37 -1.46 -3.12
CA GLN A 91 10.48 -1.44 -2.18
C GLN A 91 10.02 -2.00 -0.83
N LEU A 92 10.87 -2.84 -0.23
CA LEU A 92 10.75 -3.29 1.14
C LEU A 92 11.65 -2.43 2.02
N LEU A 93 11.10 -1.93 3.12
CA LEU A 93 11.75 -0.96 3.99
C LEU A 93 11.69 -1.48 5.44
N ASP A 94 12.84 -1.57 6.09
CA ASP A 94 12.92 -1.90 7.51
C ASP A 94 12.59 -0.67 8.37
N LEU A 95 11.76 -0.87 9.40
CA LEU A 95 11.46 0.18 10.36
C LEU A 95 12.59 0.33 11.37
N VAL A 96 13.45 1.33 11.18
CA VAL A 96 14.57 1.60 12.10
C VAL A 96 14.14 2.44 13.31
N HIS A 97 13.37 3.52 13.08
CA HIS A 97 12.90 4.41 14.14
C HIS A 97 11.49 4.94 13.86
N THR A 98 10.71 5.12 14.92
CA THR A 98 9.42 5.83 14.91
C THR A 98 9.42 6.89 15.99
N LEU A 99 9.02 8.10 15.63
CA LEU A 99 8.82 9.20 16.57
C LEU A 99 7.34 9.59 16.52
N SER A 100 6.76 9.84 17.69
CA SER A 100 5.46 10.50 17.81
C SER A 100 5.67 11.99 18.08
N PRO A 101 4.73 12.87 17.68
CA PRO A 101 4.78 14.27 18.06
C PRO A 101 4.97 14.41 19.57
N ALA A 102 5.81 15.36 20.00
CA ALA A 102 5.89 15.69 21.42
C ALA A 102 4.50 16.19 21.87
N THR A 103 3.94 15.58 22.90
CA THR A 103 2.74 16.14 23.54
C THR A 103 3.10 17.54 24.02
N PRO A 104 2.42 18.61 23.55
CA PRO A 104 2.64 19.93 24.11
C PRO A 104 2.31 19.87 25.60
N ALA A 105 3.23 20.34 26.46
CA ALA A 105 2.87 20.58 27.85
C ALA A 105 1.68 21.57 27.86
N GLU A 106 0.60 21.22 28.55
CA GLU A 106 -0.55 22.11 28.73
C GLU A 106 -0.03 23.46 29.27
N ALA A 107 -0.41 24.55 28.58
CA ALA A 107 -0.03 25.92 28.92
C ALA A 107 -0.84 26.45 30.11
#